data_AF-A0A7S0KD54-F1
#
_entry.id   AF-A0A7S0KD54-F1
#
_cell.length_a   1.000
_cell.length_b   1.000
_cell.length_c   1.000
_cell.angle_alpha   90.00
_cell.angle_beta   90.00
_cell.angle_gamma   90.00
#
_symmetry.space_group_name_H-M   'P 1'
#
loop_
_entity.id
_entity.type
_entity.pdbx_description
1 polymer ?
#
loop_
_entity_poly.entity_id
_entity_poly.type
_entity_poly.pdbx_seq_one_letter_code
_entity_poly.pdbx_strand_id
1 'polypeptide(L)'
;MEVDAETTGGWRAAAFRVKLDYENLPDRLKNAPRPSDRERLDHELRDAVEEKAADLARLEPNMKAIEQYEGLKEKEAEQVEALEDSRRRTKEAAEAFDAIMQERESTFMAAFEHISGAIDRVYKELTSSRIHPMGGTAYLNLEDTQEPYNSGVRFSAMPPTKRFRDMDQLSGGEKTMAALALIF
;
A
#
# COMPACT_ATOMS: atom_id res chain seq x y z
N MET A 1 -69.64 -5.05 -8.16
CA MET A 1 -69.03 -6.32 -7.75
C MET A 1 -69.60 -6.61 -6.38
N GLU A 2 -70.74 -7.31 -6.36
CA GLU A 2 -71.41 -7.74 -5.14
C GLU A 2 -70.48 -8.70 -4.41
N VAL A 3 -70.25 -8.46 -3.13
CA VAL A 3 -69.43 -9.32 -2.29
C VAL A 3 -70.38 -10.26 -1.57
N ASP A 4 -70.44 -11.50 -2.03
CA ASP A 4 -71.28 -12.57 -1.48
C ASP A 4 -71.05 -12.75 0.02
N ALA A 5 -72.14 -12.64 0.78
CA ALA A 5 -72.17 -12.72 2.23
C ALA A 5 -72.09 -14.15 2.81
N GLU A 6 -71.79 -15.17 1.99
CA GLU A 6 -71.88 -16.59 2.39
C GLU A 6 -70.57 -17.24 2.87
N THR A 7 -69.42 -16.55 2.83
CA THR A 7 -68.13 -17.15 3.22
C THR A 7 -67.78 -17.07 4.72
N THR A 8 -68.64 -16.48 5.55
CA THR A 8 -68.32 -16.23 6.97
C THR A 8 -68.45 -17.44 7.91
N GLY A 9 -68.94 -18.59 7.44
CA GLY A 9 -69.20 -19.77 8.28
C GLY A 9 -68.18 -20.92 8.24
N GLY A 10 -67.32 -21.00 7.20
CA GLY A 10 -66.50 -22.20 6.94
C GLY A 10 -65.38 -22.45 7.95
N TRP A 11 -64.73 -21.41 8.46
CA TRP A 11 -63.65 -21.52 9.44
C TRP A 11 -64.15 -22.01 10.81
N ARG A 12 -65.40 -21.73 11.16
CA ARG A 12 -66.02 -22.22 12.40
C ARG A 12 -66.23 -23.73 12.39
N ALA A 13 -66.61 -24.30 11.24
CA ALA A 13 -66.77 -25.75 11.09
C ALA A 13 -65.42 -26.50 11.08
N ALA A 14 -64.35 -25.86 10.59
CA ALA A 14 -63.00 -26.42 10.59
C ALA A 14 -62.34 -26.39 11.98
N ALA A 15 -62.62 -25.37 12.80
CA ALA A 15 -62.07 -25.22 14.16
C ALA A 15 -62.41 -26.42 15.07
N PHE A 16 -63.59 -27.03 14.91
CA PHE A 16 -64.01 -28.20 15.70
C PHE A 16 -63.30 -29.53 15.31
N ARG A 17 -62.52 -29.57 14.21
CA ARG A 17 -61.73 -30.75 13.82
C ARG A 17 -60.27 -30.72 14.26
N VAL A 18 -59.82 -29.65 14.90
CA VAL A 18 -58.45 -29.57 15.41
C VAL A 18 -58.37 -30.42 16.68
N LYS A 19 -57.79 -31.62 16.56
CA LYS A 19 -57.48 -32.46 17.72
C LYS A 19 -56.25 -31.86 18.40
N LEU A 20 -56.49 -31.07 19.43
CA LEU A 20 -55.43 -30.44 20.22
C LEU A 20 -54.67 -31.53 20.98
N ASP A 21 -53.39 -31.66 20.69
CA ASP A 21 -52.49 -32.58 21.37
C ASP A 21 -51.93 -31.90 22.62
N TYR A 22 -52.19 -32.50 23.77
CA TYR A 22 -51.79 -31.99 25.08
C TYR A 22 -50.71 -32.85 25.72
N GLU A 23 -50.14 -33.85 25.03
CA GLU A 23 -49.17 -34.78 25.62
C GLU A 23 -47.99 -34.05 26.30
N ASN A 24 -47.48 -32.99 25.67
CA ASN A 24 -46.38 -32.16 26.19
C ASN A 24 -46.79 -31.04 27.17
N LEU A 25 -48.07 -30.90 27.50
CA LEU A 25 -48.51 -29.90 28.47
C LEU A 25 -48.16 -30.36 29.90
N PRO A 26 -47.56 -29.51 30.76
CA PRO A 26 -47.26 -29.88 32.15
C PRO A 26 -48.50 -30.32 32.93
N ASP A 27 -48.37 -31.34 33.78
CA ASP A 27 -49.52 -31.94 34.50
C ASP A 27 -50.32 -30.95 35.36
N ARG A 28 -49.65 -29.90 35.86
CA ARG A 28 -50.27 -28.75 36.57
C ARG A 28 -51.30 -27.99 35.74
N LEU A 29 -51.15 -27.97 34.41
CA LEU A 29 -52.02 -27.28 33.46
C LEU A 29 -53.13 -28.20 32.94
N LYS A 30 -52.90 -29.52 32.97
CA LYS A 30 -53.90 -30.55 32.63
C LYS A 30 -54.91 -30.78 33.74
N ASN A 31 -54.47 -30.67 35.00
CA ASN A 31 -55.25 -31.02 36.19
C ASN A 31 -55.50 -29.80 37.09
N ALA A 32 -56.37 -28.89 36.67
CA ALA A 32 -56.86 -27.76 37.48
C ALA A 32 -58.30 -28.05 37.97
N PRO A 33 -58.49 -28.57 39.20
CA PRO A 33 -59.77 -29.13 39.65
C PRO A 33 -60.80 -28.08 40.08
N ARG A 34 -60.40 -26.85 40.44
CA ARG A 34 -61.31 -25.79 40.91
C ARG A 34 -61.34 -24.58 39.97
N PRO A 35 -62.49 -23.89 39.83
CA PRO A 35 -62.61 -22.69 38.99
C PRO A 35 -61.61 -21.59 39.35
N SER A 36 -61.35 -21.38 40.65
CA SER A 36 -60.36 -20.41 41.15
C SER A 36 -58.91 -20.74 40.78
N ASP A 37 -58.58 -22.03 40.71
CA ASP A 37 -57.24 -22.50 40.35
C ASP A 37 -56.97 -22.29 38.85
N ARG A 38 -58.02 -22.37 38.01
CA ARG A 38 -57.96 -22.06 36.58
C ARG A 38 -57.77 -20.57 36.31
N GLU A 39 -58.46 -19.73 37.07
CA GLU A 39 -58.39 -18.27 36.94
C GLU A 39 -57.01 -17.74 37.35
N ARG A 40 -56.40 -18.32 38.38
CA ARG A 40 -55.01 -18.01 38.77
C ARG A 40 -54.01 -18.46 37.71
N LEU A 41 -54.16 -19.67 37.16
CA LEU A 41 -53.29 -20.18 36.11
C LEU A 41 -53.37 -19.34 34.82
N ASP A 42 -54.58 -18.90 34.47
CA ASP A 42 -54.81 -18.01 33.32
C ASP A 42 -54.12 -16.66 33.51
N HIS A 43 -54.18 -16.09 34.72
CA HIS A 43 -53.44 -14.87 35.06
C HIS A 43 -51.92 -15.07 34.95
N GLU A 44 -51.38 -16.14 35.55
CA GLU A 44 -49.94 -16.46 35.48
C GLU A 44 -49.45 -16.63 34.03
N LEU A 45 -50.24 -17.29 33.18
CA LEU A 45 -49.89 -17.47 31.77
C LEU A 45 -49.97 -16.16 30.98
N ARG A 46 -50.96 -15.31 31.26
CA ARG A 46 -51.07 -13.99 30.63
C ARG A 46 -49.89 -13.10 31.02
N ASP A 47 -49.52 -13.09 32.30
CA ASP A 47 -48.35 -12.34 32.78
C ASP A 47 -47.06 -12.84 32.10
N ALA A 48 -46.88 -14.16 32.00
CA ALA A 48 -45.71 -14.75 31.33
C ALA A 48 -45.68 -14.45 29.82
N VAL A 49 -46.83 -14.41 29.16
CA VAL A 49 -46.94 -14.02 27.74
C VAL A 49 -46.60 -12.54 27.58
N GLU A 50 -47.07 -11.68 28.49
CA GLU A 50 -46.80 -10.24 28.46
C GLU A 50 -45.31 -9.95 28.74
N GLU A 51 -44.70 -10.65 29.69
CA GLU A 51 -43.25 -10.58 29.96
C GLU A 51 -42.44 -11.01 28.72
N LYS A 52 -42.78 -12.15 28.10
CA LYS A 52 -42.08 -12.62 26.91
C LYS A 52 -42.31 -11.72 25.70
N ALA A 53 -43.49 -11.13 25.56
CA ALA A 53 -43.78 -10.14 24.53
C ALA A 53 -42.95 -8.85 24.75
N ALA A 54 -42.79 -8.41 26.00
CA ALA A 54 -41.94 -7.27 26.35
C ALA A 54 -40.44 -7.58 26.09
N ASP A 55 -39.98 -8.78 26.42
CA ASP A 55 -38.63 -9.25 26.10
C ASP A 55 -38.38 -9.24 24.58
N LEU A 56 -39.32 -9.76 23.79
CA LEU A 56 -39.26 -9.77 22.32
C LEU A 56 -39.29 -8.36 21.72
N ALA A 57 -40.14 -7.47 22.24
CA ALA A 57 -40.20 -6.09 21.81
C ALA A 57 -38.89 -5.34 22.12
N ARG A 58 -38.23 -5.67 23.22
CA ARG A 58 -36.91 -5.13 23.58
C ARG A 58 -35.79 -5.71 22.69
N LEU A 59 -35.98 -6.90 22.14
CA LEU A 59 -35.04 -7.60 21.28
C LEU A 59 -35.20 -7.30 19.79
N GLU A 60 -35.96 -6.26 19.40
CA GLU A 60 -36.17 -5.85 18.00
C GLU A 60 -34.85 -5.98 17.20
N PRO A 61 -34.74 -7.01 16.33
CA PRO A 61 -33.52 -7.24 15.59
C PRO A 61 -33.23 -6.02 14.73
N ASN A 62 -32.04 -5.44 14.84
CA ASN A 62 -31.64 -4.34 13.99
C ASN A 62 -31.38 -4.87 12.57
N MET A 63 -32.45 -5.00 11.78
CA MET A 63 -32.40 -5.49 10.39
C MET A 63 -31.48 -4.66 9.50
N LYS A 64 -31.20 -3.39 9.86
CA LYS A 64 -30.27 -2.50 9.15
C LYS A 64 -28.79 -2.83 9.43
N ALA A 65 -28.48 -3.59 10.49
CA ALA A 65 -27.10 -3.94 10.82
C ALA A 65 -26.46 -4.84 9.75
N ILE A 66 -27.26 -5.71 9.12
CA ILE A 66 -26.80 -6.60 8.06
C ILE A 66 -26.48 -5.78 6.79
N GLU A 67 -27.40 -4.91 6.37
CA GLU A 67 -27.19 -4.01 5.22
C GLU A 67 -25.99 -3.08 5.42
N GLN A 68 -25.83 -2.54 6.64
CA GLN A 68 -24.67 -1.70 6.99
C GLN A 68 -23.35 -2.48 6.93
N TYR A 69 -23.35 -3.74 7.39
CA TYR A 69 -22.18 -4.59 7.33
C TYR A 69 -21.80 -4.93 5.88
N GLU A 70 -22.78 -5.27 5.04
CA GLU A 70 -22.55 -5.54 3.62
C GLU A 70 -21.98 -4.31 2.89
N GLY A 71 -22.55 -3.12 3.13
CA GLY A 71 -22.01 -1.88 2.55
C GLY A 71 -20.63 -1.49 3.08
N LEU A 72 -20.30 -1.83 4.33
CA LEU A 72 -18.94 -1.63 4.86
C LEU A 72 -17.95 -2.60 4.21
N LYS A 73 -18.34 -3.86 4.02
CA LYS A 73 -17.52 -4.90 3.39
C LYS A 73 -17.21 -4.56 1.93
N GLU A 74 -18.17 -4.03 1.19
CA GLU A 74 -17.96 -3.58 -0.19
C GLU A 74 -16.94 -2.44 -0.25
N LYS A 75 -17.10 -1.42 0.62
CA LYS A 75 -16.12 -0.32 0.72
C LYS A 75 -14.74 -0.79 1.14
N GLU A 76 -14.65 -1.76 2.05
CA GLU A 76 -13.38 -2.37 2.44
C GLU A 76 -12.71 -3.04 1.25
N ALA A 77 -13.46 -3.80 0.45
CA ALA A 77 -12.94 -4.44 -0.76
C ALA A 77 -12.42 -3.40 -1.78
N GLU A 78 -13.18 -2.34 -2.05
CA GLU A 78 -12.75 -1.24 -2.92
C GLU A 78 -11.46 -0.57 -2.42
N GLN A 79 -11.34 -0.34 -1.11
CA GLN A 79 -10.15 0.27 -0.53
C GLN A 79 -8.93 -0.65 -0.58
N VAL A 80 -9.12 -1.95 -0.37
CA VAL A 80 -8.04 -2.94 -0.49
C VAL A 80 -7.53 -2.99 -1.93
N GLU A 81 -8.44 -3.06 -2.92
CA GLU A 81 -8.07 -3.04 -4.34
C GLU A 81 -7.30 -1.76 -4.70
N ALA A 82 -7.81 -0.59 -4.30
CA ALA A 82 -7.13 0.68 -4.54
C ALA A 82 -5.73 0.75 -3.88
N LEU A 83 -5.57 0.15 -2.69
CA LEU A 83 -4.29 0.07 -2.00
C LEU A 83 -3.32 -0.85 -2.73
N GLU A 84 -3.78 -2.02 -3.20
CA GLU A 84 -2.97 -2.95 -3.98
C GLU A 84 -2.50 -2.34 -5.30
N ASP A 85 -3.38 -1.62 -5.99
CA ASP A 85 -3.06 -0.88 -7.20
C ASP A 85 -2.05 0.25 -6.96
N SER A 86 -2.17 0.95 -5.83
CA SER A 86 -1.20 1.98 -5.43
C SER A 86 0.17 1.35 -5.16
N ARG A 87 0.21 0.25 -4.41
CA ARG A 87 1.45 -0.50 -4.12
C ARG A 87 2.12 -1.01 -5.39
N ARG A 88 1.34 -1.56 -6.33
CA ARG A 88 1.85 -2.03 -7.62
C ARG A 88 2.50 -0.88 -8.40
N ARG A 89 1.82 0.26 -8.52
CA ARG A 89 2.36 1.44 -9.21
C ARG A 89 3.63 1.99 -8.55
N THR A 90 3.68 2.03 -7.22
CA THR A 90 4.90 2.45 -6.50
C THR A 90 6.06 1.50 -6.78
N LYS A 91 5.80 0.19 -6.79
CA LYS A 91 6.82 -0.82 -7.09
C LYS A 91 7.34 -0.68 -8.51
N GLU A 92 6.45 -0.58 -9.50
CA GLU A 92 6.82 -0.38 -10.91
C GLU A 92 7.63 0.91 -11.11
N ALA A 93 7.24 2.00 -10.45
CA ALA A 93 7.98 3.25 -10.50
C ALA A 93 9.37 3.15 -9.88
N ALA A 94 9.52 2.43 -8.76
CA ALA A 94 10.81 2.19 -8.13
C ALA A 94 11.73 1.34 -9.03
N GLU A 95 11.21 0.25 -9.60
CA GLU A 95 11.96 -0.60 -10.54
C GLU A 95 12.40 0.19 -11.80
N ALA A 96 11.52 1.02 -12.35
CA ALA A 96 11.87 1.89 -13.48
C ALA A 96 12.93 2.93 -13.12
N PHE A 97 12.85 3.51 -11.92
CA PHE A 97 13.86 4.45 -11.42
C PHE A 97 15.22 3.79 -11.27
N ASP A 98 15.28 2.60 -10.68
CA ASP A 98 16.52 1.85 -10.48
C ASP A 98 17.17 1.48 -11.81
N ALA A 99 16.37 1.09 -12.81
CA ALA A 99 16.87 0.80 -14.16
C ALA A 99 17.53 2.04 -14.81
N ILE A 100 16.86 3.20 -14.72
CA ILE A 100 17.40 4.47 -15.25
C ILE A 100 18.66 4.89 -14.47
N MET A 101 18.66 4.70 -13.15
CA MET A 101 19.82 5.03 -12.31
C MET A 101 21.05 4.20 -12.72
N GLN A 102 20.88 2.90 -12.93
CA GLN A 102 21.95 2.00 -13.39
C GLN A 102 22.43 2.35 -14.80
N GLU A 103 21.52 2.65 -15.74
CA GLU A 103 21.90 3.05 -17.09
C GLU A 103 22.68 4.36 -17.08
N ARG A 104 22.26 5.33 -16.27
CA ARG A 104 22.96 6.61 -16.09
C ARG A 104 24.36 6.39 -15.52
N GLU A 105 24.49 5.58 -14.47
CA GLU A 105 25.77 5.25 -13.85
C GLU A 105 26.71 4.58 -14.84
N SER A 106 26.24 3.53 -15.53
CA SER A 106 27.02 2.80 -16.52
C SER A 106 27.49 3.71 -17.66
N THR A 107 26.63 4.58 -18.17
CA THR A 107 26.97 5.50 -19.27
C THR A 107 27.99 6.54 -18.82
N PHE A 108 27.79 7.10 -17.62
CA PHE A 108 28.73 8.06 -17.03
C PHE A 108 30.11 7.42 -16.82
N MET A 109 30.16 6.24 -16.20
CA MET A 109 31.41 5.53 -15.92
C MET A 109 32.14 5.14 -17.20
N ALA A 110 31.43 4.66 -18.23
CA ALA A 110 32.02 4.35 -19.52
C ALA A 110 32.72 5.58 -20.14
N ALA A 111 32.07 6.75 -20.09
CA ALA A 111 32.66 8.00 -20.58
C ALA A 111 33.83 8.47 -19.69
N PHE A 112 33.68 8.40 -18.38
CA PHE A 112 34.72 8.78 -17.41
C PHE A 112 35.99 7.94 -17.58
N GLU A 113 35.85 6.61 -17.67
CA GLU A 113 36.97 5.70 -17.87
C GLU A 113 37.67 5.94 -19.21
N HIS A 114 36.90 6.20 -20.26
CA HIS A 114 37.46 6.55 -21.57
C HIS A 114 38.31 7.82 -21.51
N ILE A 115 37.79 8.89 -20.89
CA ILE A 115 38.50 10.16 -20.74
C ILE A 115 39.72 9.99 -19.82
N SER A 116 39.55 9.33 -18.68
CA SER A 116 40.62 9.10 -17.70
C SER A 116 41.77 8.28 -18.29
N GLY A 117 41.46 7.30 -19.15
CA GLY A 117 42.48 6.53 -19.87
C GLY A 117 43.24 7.32 -20.95
N ALA A 118 42.63 8.37 -21.50
CA ALA A 118 43.24 9.19 -22.56
C ALA A 118 44.04 10.38 -21.99
N ILE A 119 43.56 11.01 -20.92
CA ILE A 119 44.03 12.33 -20.45
C ILE A 119 45.51 12.36 -20.08
N ASP A 120 46.03 11.31 -19.43
CA ASP A 120 47.44 11.24 -19.03
C ASP A 120 48.35 11.17 -20.27
N ARG A 121 47.93 10.43 -21.29
CA ARG A 121 48.67 10.31 -22.54
C ARG A 121 48.71 11.65 -23.30
N VAL A 122 47.56 12.29 -23.47
CA VAL A 122 47.47 13.59 -24.16
C VAL A 122 48.30 14.64 -23.42
N TYR A 123 48.19 14.70 -22.10
CA TYR A 123 48.96 15.63 -21.29
C TYR A 123 50.48 15.37 -21.39
N LYS A 124 50.91 14.10 -21.39
CA LYS A 124 52.31 13.73 -21.61
C LYS A 124 52.80 14.18 -22.98
N GLU A 125 52.06 13.90 -24.04
CA GLU A 125 52.42 14.30 -25.40
C GLU A 125 52.58 15.83 -25.50
N LEU A 126 51.63 16.59 -24.93
CA LEU A 126 51.64 18.06 -24.94
C LEU A 126 52.77 18.69 -24.09
N THR A 127 53.19 18.03 -23.02
CA THR A 127 54.21 18.55 -22.08
C THR A 127 55.60 17.96 -22.30
N SER A 128 55.71 16.94 -23.16
CA SER A 128 56.99 16.35 -23.55
C SER A 128 57.83 17.33 -24.37
N SER A 129 59.11 17.45 -24.04
CA SER A 129 60.05 18.35 -24.72
C SER A 129 61.46 17.77 -24.67
N ARG A 130 62.39 18.32 -25.47
CA ARG A 130 63.82 17.92 -25.45
C ARG A 130 64.45 18.01 -24.06
N ILE A 131 63.97 18.93 -23.22
CA ILE A 131 64.44 19.14 -21.85
C ILE A 131 63.75 18.19 -20.86
N HIS A 132 62.50 17.82 -21.12
CA HIS A 132 61.69 16.94 -20.27
C HIS A 132 61.06 15.81 -21.12
N PRO A 133 61.80 14.73 -21.41
CA PRO A 133 61.34 13.67 -22.33
C PRO A 133 60.16 12.86 -21.78
N MET A 134 60.01 12.80 -20.46
CA MET A 134 58.94 12.06 -19.79
C MET A 134 57.63 12.86 -19.67
N GLY A 135 57.64 14.17 -19.96
CA GLY A 135 56.48 15.05 -19.78
C GLY A 135 55.99 15.14 -18.33
N GLY A 136 54.79 15.70 -18.15
CA GLY A 136 54.05 15.66 -16.89
C GLY A 136 53.03 14.51 -16.85
N THR A 137 52.29 14.38 -15.76
CA THR A 137 51.21 13.39 -15.62
C THR A 137 49.90 14.05 -15.25
N ALA A 138 48.77 13.52 -15.70
CA ALA A 138 47.45 14.05 -15.38
C ALA A 138 46.51 12.94 -14.92
N TYR A 139 45.63 13.26 -13.98
CA TYR A 139 44.70 12.32 -13.37
C TYR A 139 43.31 12.94 -13.22
N LEU A 140 42.29 12.11 -13.40
CA LEU A 140 40.91 12.43 -13.18
C LEU A 140 40.38 11.57 -12.04
N ASN A 141 39.83 12.20 -10.99
CA ASN A 141 39.32 11.51 -9.81
C ASN A 141 37.85 11.87 -9.57
N LEU A 142 37.07 10.91 -9.09
CA LEU A 142 35.70 11.10 -8.64
C LEU A 142 35.70 11.52 -7.16
N GLU A 143 34.89 12.51 -6.81
CA GLU A 143 34.72 12.90 -5.41
C GLU A 143 33.88 11.88 -4.62
N ASP A 144 32.88 11.28 -5.28
CA ASP A 144 32.13 10.15 -4.74
C ASP A 144 32.07 9.00 -5.75
N THR A 145 32.41 7.80 -5.28
CA THR A 145 32.35 6.56 -6.08
C THR A 145 30.98 5.87 -6.03
N GLN A 146 30.10 6.24 -5.10
CA GLN A 146 28.75 5.65 -4.98
C GLN A 146 27.76 6.32 -5.94
N GLU A 147 27.80 7.64 -6.06
CA GLU A 147 26.98 8.39 -7.02
C GLU A 147 27.86 9.30 -7.90
N PRO A 148 28.61 8.72 -8.86
CA PRO A 148 29.61 9.47 -9.63
C PRO A 148 29.00 10.56 -10.51
N TYR A 149 27.75 10.39 -10.94
CA TYR A 149 26.98 11.36 -11.72
C TYR A 149 26.46 12.56 -10.90
N ASN A 150 26.41 12.46 -9.57
CA ASN A 150 25.87 13.48 -8.67
C ASN A 150 26.99 14.27 -7.95
N SER A 151 28.23 13.78 -8.07
CA SER A 151 29.40 14.36 -7.42
C SER A 151 30.29 15.10 -8.42
N GLY A 152 31.24 15.88 -7.88
CA GLY A 152 32.23 16.57 -8.69
C GLY A 152 33.28 15.63 -9.27
N VAL A 153 33.84 16.01 -10.42
CA VAL A 153 35.05 15.39 -10.98
C VAL A 153 36.24 16.31 -10.70
N ARG A 154 37.27 15.79 -10.03
CA ARG A 154 38.50 16.54 -9.75
C ARG A 154 39.56 16.21 -10.77
N PHE A 155 40.00 17.24 -11.48
CA PHE A 155 41.11 17.16 -12.41
C PHE A 155 42.41 17.68 -11.76
N SER A 156 43.46 16.86 -11.80
CA SER A 156 44.75 17.18 -11.22
C SER A 156 45.87 16.92 -12.23
N ALA A 157 46.81 17.85 -12.32
CA ALA A 157 47.96 17.74 -13.23
C ALA A 157 49.27 17.96 -12.46
N MET A 158 50.28 17.16 -12.81
CA MET A 158 51.64 17.24 -12.27
C MET A 158 52.58 17.61 -13.42
N PRO A 159 53.02 18.88 -13.51
CA PRO A 159 54.03 19.29 -14.47
C PRO A 159 55.37 18.55 -14.25
N PRO A 160 56.21 18.39 -15.29
CA PRO A 160 57.44 17.59 -15.24
C PRO A 160 58.43 17.98 -14.12
N THR A 161 58.39 19.21 -13.65
CA THR A 161 59.33 19.76 -12.66
C THR A 161 58.72 20.00 -11.28
N LYS A 162 57.41 19.73 -11.09
CA LYS A 162 56.68 20.07 -9.87
C LYS A 162 55.99 18.85 -9.25
N ARG A 163 55.82 18.88 -7.93
CA ARG A 163 55.04 17.89 -7.18
C ARG A 163 53.54 18.07 -7.45
N PHE A 164 52.75 17.07 -7.08
CA PHE A 164 51.28 17.10 -7.13
C PHE A 164 50.74 18.37 -6.46
N ARG A 165 49.88 19.09 -7.18
CA ARG A 165 49.16 20.28 -6.68
C ARG A 165 47.78 20.34 -7.30
N ASP A 166 46.86 20.96 -6.59
CA ASP A 166 45.55 21.29 -7.14
C ASP A 166 45.66 22.29 -8.28
N MET A 167 44.71 22.22 -9.21
CA MET A 167 44.69 23.05 -10.42
C MET A 167 44.84 24.53 -10.10
N ASP A 168 44.20 25.01 -9.02
CA ASP A 168 44.23 26.42 -8.61
C ASP A 168 45.64 26.96 -8.31
N GLN A 169 46.55 26.08 -7.91
CA GLN A 169 47.92 26.42 -7.52
C GLN A 169 48.93 26.32 -8.69
N LEU A 170 48.46 25.99 -9.90
CA LEU A 170 49.28 25.98 -11.10
C LEU A 170 49.40 27.40 -11.70
N SER A 171 50.52 27.65 -12.38
CA SER A 171 50.71 28.91 -13.13
C SER A 171 49.75 29.00 -14.33
N GLY A 172 49.46 30.20 -14.83
CA GLY A 172 48.51 30.39 -15.93
C GLY A 172 48.81 29.55 -17.18
N GLY A 173 50.09 29.43 -17.57
CA GLY A 173 50.49 28.59 -18.70
C GLY A 173 50.27 27.09 -18.45
N GLU A 174 50.54 26.62 -17.22
CA GLU A 174 50.28 25.22 -16.83
C GLU A 174 48.78 24.92 -16.81
N LYS A 175 47.95 25.86 -16.34
CA LYS A 175 46.49 25.76 -16.39
C LYS A 175 45.99 25.67 -17.83
N THR A 176 46.51 26.50 -18.74
CA THR A 176 46.14 26.46 -20.16
C THR A 176 46.51 25.12 -20.79
N MET A 177 47.72 24.60 -20.54
CA MET A 177 48.14 23.30 -21.07
C MET A 177 47.28 22.16 -20.53
N ALA A 178 46.91 22.20 -19.24
CA ALA A 178 46.03 21.21 -18.65
C ALA A 178 44.60 21.29 -19.20
N ALA A 179 44.08 22.49 -19.45
CA ALA A 179 42.78 22.68 -20.09
C ALA A 179 42.77 22.19 -21.54
N LEU A 180 43.84 22.44 -22.31
CA LEU A 180 43.98 21.90 -23.66
C LEU A 180 44.00 20.37 -23.66
N ALA A 181 44.68 19.75 -22.69
CA ALA A 181 44.70 18.30 -22.56
C ALA A 181 43.35 17.67 -22.17
N LEU A 182 42.41 18.45 -21.62
CA LEU A 182 41.05 17.98 -21.33
C LEU A 182 40.13 18.07 -22.56
N ILE A 183 40.45 18.97 -23.50
CA ILE A 183 39.66 19.19 -24.72
C ILE A 183 40.01 18.18 -25.82
N PHE A 184 41.28 17.76 -25.88
CA PHE A 184 41.84 16.89 -26.92
C PHE A 184 42.07 15.48 -26.40
#